data_AF-A0A354FMZ6-F1
#
_entry.id   AF-A0A354FMZ6-F1
#
_cell.length_a   1.000
_cell.length_b   1.000
_cell.length_c   1.000
_cell.angle_alpha   90.00
_cell.angle_beta   90.00
_cell.angle_gamma   90.00
#
_symmetry.space_group_name_H-M   'P 1'
#
loop_
_entity.id
_entity.type
_entity.pdbx_description
1 polymer ?
#
loop_
_entity_poly.entity_id
_entity_poly.type
_entity_poly.pdbx_seq_one_letter_code
_entity_poly.pdbx_strand_id
1 'polypeptide(L)' 'TALNDQHAYLTIPEDADWQVGDLVGLGISHPCTTFDKWRLLYLVDDDWNVSGGIRTYLA' A
#
# COMPACT_ATOMS: atom_id res chain seq x y z
N THR A 1 -9.02 -3.37 -13.63
CA THR A 1 -8.58 -2.29 -12.72
C THR A 1 -7.40 -1.57 -13.34
N ALA A 2 -7.25 -0.27 -13.10
CA ALA A 2 -6.24 0.60 -13.72
C ALA A 2 -5.60 1.51 -12.64
N LEU A 3 -4.48 2.14 -12.99
CA LEU A 3 -3.76 3.09 -12.12
C LEU A 3 -3.58 4.41 -12.86
N ASN A 4 -3.84 5.51 -12.14
CA ASN A 4 -3.40 6.86 -12.46
C ASN A 4 -2.25 7.23 -11.51
N ASP A 5 -1.63 8.40 -11.70
CA ASP A 5 -0.46 8.83 -10.93
C ASP A 5 -0.62 8.74 -9.41
N GLN A 6 -1.82 9.03 -8.89
CA GLN A 6 -2.13 9.07 -7.45
C GLN A 6 -3.40 8.30 -7.07
N HIS A 7 -4.04 7.59 -8.01
CA HIS A 7 -5.32 6.94 -7.77
C HIS A 7 -5.36 5.55 -8.41
N ALA A 8 -6.02 4.61 -7.74
CA ALA A 8 -6.30 3.28 -8.27
C ALA A 8 -7.81 3.09 -8.47
N TYR A 9 -8.18 2.41 -9.55
CA TYR A 9 -9.55 1.93 -9.73
C TYR A 9 -9.69 0.55 -9.11
N LEU A 10 -10.54 0.42 -8.08
CA LEU A 10 -10.88 -0.84 -7.44
C LEU A 10 -12.29 -1.28 -7.88
N THR A 11 -12.40 -2.52 -8.35
CA THR A 11 -13.71 -3.14 -8.60
C THR A 11 -14.14 -3.88 -7.33
N ILE A 12 -15.32 -3.53 -6.82
CA ILE A 12 -15.91 -4.15 -5.63
C ILE A 12 -17.27 -4.79 -5.99
N PRO A 13 -17.70 -5.83 -5.25
CA PRO A 13 -19.07 -6.34 -5.35
C PRO A 13 -20.13 -5.27 -5.04
N GLU A 14 -21.31 -5.36 -5.63
CA GLU A 14 -22.41 -4.39 -5.43
C GLU A 14 -22.91 -4.34 -3.98
N ASP A 15 -22.80 -5.46 -3.26
CA ASP A 15 -23.23 -5.64 -1.88
C ASP A 15 -22.12 -5.40 -0.84
N ALA A 16 -20.94 -4.94 -1.28
CA ALA A 16 -19.84 -4.65 -0.39
C ALA A 16 -20.07 -3.33 0.37
N ASP A 17 -20.05 -3.37 1.71
CA ASP A 17 -20.18 -2.20 2.58
C ASP A 17 -18.83 -1.46 2.70
N TRP A 18 -18.46 -0.73 1.65
CA TRP A 18 -17.25 0.11 1.60
C TRP A 18 -17.60 1.58 1.77
N GLN A 19 -16.81 2.28 2.57
CA GLN A 19 -17.03 3.68 2.90
C GLN A 19 -15.77 4.51 2.66
N VAL A 20 -15.97 5.81 2.46
CA VAL A 20 -14.85 6.75 2.37
C VAL A 20 -14.12 6.78 3.72
N GLY A 21 -12.83 6.46 3.69
CA GLY A 21 -12.00 6.36 4.89
C GLY A 21 -11.51 4.94 5.20
N ASP A 22 -12.11 3.92 4.57
CA ASP A 22 -11.66 2.55 4.72
C ASP A 22 -10.25 2.34 4.15
N LEU A 23 -9.49 1.46 4.80
CA LEU A 23 -8.13 1.11 4.41
C LEU A 23 -8.12 -0.23 3.69
N VAL A 24 -7.30 -0.33 2.64
CA VAL A 24 -7.10 -1.57 1.87
C VAL A 24 -5.62 -1.90 1.74
N GLY A 25 -5.27 -3.15 2.05
CA GLY A 25 -3.95 -3.70 1.77
C GLY A 25 -3.86 -4.25 0.36
N LEU A 26 -2.86 -3.83 -0.42
CA LEU A 26 -2.65 -4.29 -1.79
C LEU A 26 -1.33 -5.08 -1.88
N GLY A 27 -1.45 -6.36 -2.29
CA GLY A 27 -0.28 -7.17 -2.64
C GLY A 27 0.32 -6.74 -3.98
N ILE A 28 1.65 -6.78 -4.07
CA ILE A 28 2.39 -6.38 -5.28
C ILE A 28 3.22 -7.56 -5.75
N SER A 29 3.11 -7.92 -7.04
CA SER A 29 3.80 -9.11 -7.59
C SER A 29 5.32 -8.98 -7.56
N HIS A 30 5.84 -7.76 -7.74
CA HIS A 30 7.26 -7.45 -7.66
C HIS A 30 7.51 -6.39 -6.57
N PRO A 31 7.56 -6.80 -5.29
CA PRO A 31 7.70 -5.83 -4.20
C PRO A 31 9.01 -5.05 -4.28
N CYS A 32 10.09 -5.65 -4.79
CA CYS A 32 11.37 -4.96 -4.94
C CYS A 32 11.33 -3.77 -5.92
N THR A 33 10.46 -3.79 -6.93
CA THR A 33 10.39 -2.71 -7.94
C THR A 33 9.65 -1.46 -7.45
N THR A 34 9.06 -1.49 -6.25
CA THR A 34 8.44 -0.30 -5.65
C THR A 34 9.33 0.39 -4.62
N PHE A 35 10.46 -0.21 -4.22
CA PHE A 35 11.32 0.35 -3.16
C PHE A 35 11.89 1.73 -3.51
N ASP A 36 12.10 2.02 -4.80
CA ASP A 36 12.58 3.34 -5.26
C ASP A 36 11.50 4.44 -5.15
N LYS A 37 10.22 4.07 -5.00
CA LYS A 37 9.11 5.01 -4.83
C LYS A 37 8.94 5.48 -3.39
N TRP A 38 9.59 4.81 -2.44
CA TRP A 38 9.44 5.07 -1.00
C TRP A 38 10.78 5.37 -0.37
N ARG A 39 10.93 6.56 0.25
CA ARG A 39 12.14 6.93 1.00
C ARG A 39 12.24 6.22 2.36
N LEU A 40 11.11 5.77 2.91
CA LEU A 40 10.99 5.08 4.19
C LEU A 40 9.87 4.05 4.08
N LEU A 41 10.16 2.82 4.46
CA LEU A 41 9.18 1.74 4.61
C LEU A 41 9.01 1.47 6.10
N TYR A 42 7.77 1.35 6.59
CA TYR A 42 7.52 1.02 7.99
C TYR A 42 7.53 -0.48 8.21
N LEU A 43 8.13 -0.90 9.33
CA LEU A 43 7.97 -2.24 9.88
C LEU A 43 6.81 -2.22 10.86
N VAL A 44 5.94 -3.22 10.77
CA VAL A 44 4.76 -3.35 11.63
C VAL A 44 4.75 -4.73 12.30
N ASP A 45 4.17 -4.81 13.50
CA ASP A 45 3.85 -6.08 14.15
C ASP A 45 2.48 -6.62 13.70
N ASP A 46 2.07 -7.76 14.26
CA ASP A 46 0.81 -8.45 13.92
C ASP A 46 -0.44 -7.61 14.27
N ASP A 47 -0.30 -6.64 15.19
CA ASP A 47 -1.35 -5.70 15.60
C ASP A 47 -1.29 -4.39 14.78
N TRP A 48 -0.47 -4.33 13.74
CA TRP A 48 -0.24 -3.17 12.87
C TRP A 48 0.41 -1.95 13.56
N ASN A 49 1.03 -2.13 14.73
CA ASN A 49 1.79 -1.05 15.35
C ASN A 49 3.13 -0.89 14.64
N VAL A 50 3.55 0.36 14.41
CA VAL A 50 4.86 0.65 13.82
C VAL A 50 5.95 0.31 14.83
N SER A 51 6.76 -0.69 14.51
CA SER A 51 7.88 -1.15 15.33
C SER A 51 9.23 -0.60 14.86
N GLY A 52 9.29 -0.05 13.64
CA GLY A 52 10.52 0.53 13.09
C GLY A 52 10.36 1.04 11.66
N GLY A 53 11.49 1.38 11.04
CA GLY A 53 11.51 1.87 9.67
C GLY A 53 12.79 1.50 8.93
N ILE A 54 12.64 1.14 7.65
CA ILE A 54 13.73 0.88 6.71
C ILE A 54 13.85 2.08 5.79
N ARG A 55 14.95 2.82 5.93
CA ARG A 55 15.28 3.92 5.01
C ARG A 55 15.91 3.37 3.74
N THR A 56 15.42 3.80 2.59
CA THR A 56 15.98 3.43 1.29
C THR A 56 16.95 4.52 0.82
N TYR A 57 17.95 4.10 0.03
CA TYR A 57 18.97 4.96 -0.55
C TYR A 57 19.04 4.68 -2.06
N LEU A 58 17.94 4.96 -2.73
CA LEU A 58 17.76 4.77 -4.17
C LEU A 58 17.57 6.16 -4.79
N ALA A 59 18.10 6.34 -6.01
CA ALA A 59 18.15 7.62 -6.70
C ALA A 59 16.77 8.15 -7.09
#